data_AF-A0A323V4K4-F1
#
_entry.id   AF-A0A323V4K4-F1
#
_cell.length_a   1.000
_cell.length_b   1.000
_cell.length_c   1.000
_cell.angle_alpha   90.00
_cell.angle_beta   90.00
_cell.angle_gamma   90.00
#
_symmetry.space_group_name_H-M   'P 1'
#
loop_
_entity.id
_entity.type
_entity.pdbx_description
1 polymer ?
#
loop_
_entity_poly.entity_id
_entity_poly.type
_entity_poly.pdbx_seq_one_letter_code
_entity_poly.pdbx_strand_id
1 'polypeptide(L)'
;AGSTARFLVVTVEPTATERAAALAAGALACLAAPVDAHLLLDLVRRRTTPVTEPAAARDMVDVEDLHDADLDADLVERLQGMYDAALPTRFSAIDRGVRAGDPRAVASAAHTLAGTSGQLGHPEVASVCQAIASDARRGIMAHALVSRLAGLAGVDRRAADRRDAVRTTPDRRVARADRRASMASAADVLSGRMDLGGLLHAADAAAGRLAARRRDIAA
;
A
#
# COMPACT_ATOMS: atom_id res chain seq x y z
N ALA A 1 -6.88 22.44 -30.30
CA ALA A 1 -6.05 21.22 -30.24
C ALA A 1 -6.77 20.11 -30.98
N GLY A 2 -6.13 19.51 -31.99
CA GLY A 2 -6.73 18.45 -32.81
C GLY A 2 -6.68 17.09 -32.12
N SER A 3 -7.64 16.23 -32.44
CA SER A 3 -7.70 14.85 -31.93
C SER A 3 -6.54 14.01 -32.49
N THR A 4 -5.82 13.31 -31.63
CA THR A 4 -4.79 12.30 -31.98
C THR A 4 -5.35 10.88 -31.93
N ALA A 5 -6.68 10.74 -31.85
CA ALA A 5 -7.34 9.45 -31.71
C ALA A 5 -7.05 8.56 -32.92
N ARG A 6 -6.74 7.29 -32.61
CA ARG A 6 -6.51 6.24 -33.60
C ARG A 6 -7.66 5.27 -33.51
N PHE A 7 -8.18 4.85 -34.65
CA PHE A 7 -9.42 4.10 -34.72
C PHE A 7 -9.22 2.77 -35.45
N LEU A 8 -10.11 1.83 -35.19
CA LEU A 8 -10.23 0.54 -35.87
C LEU A 8 -11.55 0.55 -36.64
N VAL A 9 -11.57 -0.05 -37.82
CA VAL A 9 -12.79 -0.25 -38.62
C VAL A 9 -13.22 -1.71 -38.46
N VAL A 10 -14.51 -1.95 -38.21
CA VAL A 10 -15.06 -3.31 -38.10
C VAL A 10 -16.20 -3.45 -39.10
N THR A 11 -16.14 -4.45 -39.97
CA THR A 11 -17.17 -4.75 -40.96
C THR A 11 -17.48 -6.24 -40.98
N VAL A 12 -18.66 -6.65 -41.45
CA VAL A 12 -19.08 -8.07 -41.43
C VAL A 12 -18.20 -8.93 -42.34
N GLU A 13 -17.89 -8.45 -43.55
CA GLU A 13 -17.01 -9.14 -44.51
C GLU A 13 -16.04 -8.15 -45.17
N PRO A 14 -14.88 -7.85 -44.54
CA PRO A 14 -13.97 -6.84 -45.07
C PRO A 14 -13.28 -7.30 -46.35
N THR A 15 -13.61 -6.63 -47.44
CA THR A 15 -12.94 -6.77 -48.74
C THR A 15 -11.55 -6.12 -48.72
N ALA A 16 -10.67 -6.53 -49.65
CA ALA A 16 -9.34 -5.94 -49.78
C ALA A 16 -9.40 -4.41 -50.05
N THR A 17 -10.41 -3.98 -50.80
CA THR A 17 -10.69 -2.57 -51.09
C THR A 17 -11.09 -1.77 -49.85
N GLU A 18 -11.94 -2.33 -48.99
CA GLU A 18 -12.34 -1.67 -47.72
C GLU A 18 -11.19 -1.58 -46.73
N ARG A 19 -10.35 -2.63 -46.66
CA ARG A 19 -9.13 -2.60 -45.83
C ARG A 19 -8.17 -1.52 -46.30
N ALA A 20 -7.96 -1.40 -47.62
CA ALA A 20 -7.10 -0.35 -48.18
C ALA A 20 -7.67 1.06 -47.92
N ALA A 21 -8.98 1.26 -48.07
CA ALA A 21 -9.64 2.53 -47.80
C ALA A 21 -9.57 2.92 -46.31
N ALA A 22 -9.79 1.97 -45.41
CA ALA A 22 -9.66 2.20 -43.97
C ALA A 22 -8.24 2.62 -43.58
N LEU A 23 -7.22 1.95 -44.12
CA LEU A 23 -5.81 2.32 -43.89
C LEU A 23 -5.49 3.71 -44.45
N ALA A 24 -5.97 4.04 -45.65
CA ALA A 24 -5.80 5.36 -46.26
C ALA A 24 -6.44 6.48 -45.42
N ALA A 25 -7.55 6.18 -44.72
CA ALA A 25 -8.20 7.10 -43.78
C ALA A 25 -7.47 7.24 -42.44
N GLY A 26 -6.41 6.46 -42.20
CA GLY A 26 -5.63 6.48 -40.95
C GLY A 26 -6.12 5.50 -39.89
N ALA A 27 -6.97 4.52 -40.26
CA ALA A 27 -7.31 3.42 -39.36
C ALA A 27 -6.08 2.56 -39.05
N LEU A 28 -6.07 1.96 -37.86
CA LEU A 28 -5.03 1.01 -37.46
C LEU A 28 -5.19 -0.35 -38.14
N ALA A 29 -6.43 -0.78 -38.35
CA ALA A 29 -6.78 -1.99 -39.06
C ALA A 29 -8.28 -1.99 -39.40
N CYS A 30 -8.65 -2.88 -40.32
CA CYS A 30 -10.02 -3.22 -40.65
C CYS A 30 -10.25 -4.71 -40.35
N LEU A 31 -11.09 -4.99 -39.35
CA LEU A 31 -11.37 -6.31 -38.77
C LEU A 31 -12.75 -6.81 -39.20
N ALA A 32 -12.89 -8.14 -39.31
CA ALA A 32 -14.18 -8.77 -39.56
C ALA A 32 -15.04 -8.79 -38.28
N ALA A 33 -16.37 -8.81 -38.43
CA ALA A 33 -17.30 -9.10 -37.35
C ALA A 33 -17.77 -10.56 -37.46
N PRO A 34 -17.80 -11.35 -36.36
CA PRO A 34 -17.35 -10.97 -35.02
C PRO A 34 -15.83 -10.75 -34.95
N VAL A 35 -15.41 -9.80 -34.11
CA VAL A 35 -13.99 -9.48 -33.95
C VAL A 35 -13.28 -10.66 -33.30
N ASP A 36 -12.27 -11.20 -33.98
CA ASP A 36 -11.37 -12.18 -33.41
C ASP A 36 -10.51 -11.52 -32.31
N ALA A 37 -10.62 -12.04 -31.08
CA ALA A 37 -9.91 -11.51 -29.92
C ALA A 37 -8.39 -11.65 -30.06
N HIS A 38 -7.88 -12.70 -30.71
CA HIS A 38 -6.44 -12.91 -30.93
C HIS A 38 -5.88 -11.85 -31.88
N LEU A 39 -6.59 -11.54 -32.97
CA LEU A 39 -6.17 -10.51 -33.91
C LEU A 39 -6.15 -9.11 -33.28
N LEU A 40 -7.11 -8.81 -32.41
CA LEU A 40 -7.13 -7.56 -31.66
C LEU A 40 -5.96 -7.47 -30.67
N LEU A 41 -5.73 -8.54 -29.91
CA LEU A 41 -4.64 -8.59 -28.91
C LEU A 41 -3.27 -8.50 -29.57
N ASP A 42 -3.05 -9.18 -30.69
CA ASP A 42 -1.80 -9.09 -31.46
C ASP A 42 -1.54 -7.68 -31.97
N LEU A 43 -2.58 -6.98 -32.43
CA LEU A 43 -2.48 -5.59 -32.87
C LEU A 43 -2.11 -4.65 -31.72
N VAL A 44 -2.68 -4.87 -30.53
CA VAL A 44 -2.32 -4.12 -29.32
C VAL A 44 -0.87 -4.42 -28.91
N ARG A 45 -0.47 -5.70 -28.86
CA ARG A 45 0.87 -6.14 -28.46
C ARG A 45 1.97 -5.57 -29.35
N ARG A 46 1.82 -5.69 -30.67
CA ARG A 46 2.78 -5.13 -31.65
C ARG A 46 3.00 -3.62 -31.49
N ARG A 47 2.04 -2.93 -30.90
CA ARG A 47 2.09 -1.48 -30.68
C ARG A 47 2.67 -1.10 -29.33
N THR A 48 2.39 -1.90 -28.29
CA THR A 48 2.85 -1.63 -26.93
C THR A 48 4.26 -2.13 -26.68
N THR A 49 4.75 -3.07 -27.50
CA THR A 49 6.13 -3.56 -27.41
C THR A 49 7.04 -2.67 -28.27
N PRO A 50 7.96 -1.90 -27.67
CA PRO A 50 8.96 -1.19 -28.45
C PRO A 50 9.86 -2.20 -29.18
N VAL A 51 10.01 -2.02 -30.49
CA VAL A 51 10.96 -2.77 -31.31
C VAL A 51 12.36 -2.34 -30.89
N THR A 52 12.98 -3.11 -30.00
CA THR A 52 14.42 -3.11 -29.82
C THR A 52 14.99 -4.15 -30.78
N GLU A 53 15.78 -3.68 -31.74
CA GLU A 53 16.56 -4.47 -32.70
C GLU A 53 17.53 -5.47 -32.01
N PRO A 54 18.05 -6.48 -32.76
CA PRO A 54 18.27 -7.82 -32.26
C PRO A 54 19.57 -7.96 -31.46
N ALA A 55 19.46 -8.36 -30.20
CA ALA A 55 20.59 -8.79 -29.41
C ALA A 55 20.84 -10.29 -29.64
N ALA A 56 21.98 -10.57 -30.28
CA ALA A 56 22.68 -11.83 -30.38
C ALA A 56 22.27 -12.91 -29.36
N ALA A 57 21.98 -14.10 -29.87
CA ALA A 57 22.14 -15.41 -29.24
C ALA A 57 22.35 -15.36 -27.71
N ARG A 58 21.29 -15.05 -26.99
CA ARG A 58 21.17 -15.52 -25.62
C ARG A 58 20.63 -16.93 -25.73
N ASP A 59 21.50 -17.85 -25.36
CA ASP A 59 21.24 -19.25 -25.08
C ASP A 59 19.77 -19.45 -24.74
N MET A 60 19.04 -20.07 -25.67
CA MET A 60 17.66 -20.47 -25.45
C MET A 60 17.69 -21.62 -24.45
N VAL A 61 17.81 -21.27 -23.17
CA VAL A 61 17.29 -22.14 -22.11
C VAL A 61 15.79 -22.16 -22.35
N ASP A 62 15.30 -23.35 -22.64
CA ASP A 62 13.89 -23.65 -22.82
C ASP A 62 13.10 -23.09 -21.61
N VAL A 63 12.34 -22.02 -21.85
CA VAL A 63 11.61 -21.27 -20.82
C VAL A 63 10.37 -22.06 -20.35
N GLU A 64 10.12 -23.23 -20.93
CA GLU A 64 8.95 -24.06 -20.65
C GLU A 64 9.07 -24.87 -19.33
N ASP A 65 10.23 -24.90 -18.66
CA ASP A 65 10.45 -25.70 -17.43
C ASP A 65 10.72 -24.89 -16.14
N LEU A 66 10.73 -23.56 -16.21
CA LEU A 66 10.79 -22.66 -15.04
C LEU A 66 9.40 -22.09 -14.73
N HIS A 67 8.47 -22.99 -14.40
CA HIS A 67 7.28 -22.77 -13.55
C HIS A 67 6.67 -21.35 -13.58
N ASP A 68 5.78 -21.11 -14.56
CA ASP A 68 4.84 -19.97 -14.58
C ASP A 68 4.06 -19.82 -13.25
N ALA A 69 3.85 -20.92 -12.53
CA ALA A 69 3.06 -20.92 -11.29
C ALA A 69 3.74 -20.19 -10.10
N ASP A 70 5.07 -20.21 -10.01
CA ASP A 70 5.79 -19.64 -8.85
C ASP A 70 6.07 -18.14 -9.05
N LEU A 71 6.35 -17.71 -10.30
CA LEU A 71 6.44 -16.29 -10.64
C LEU A 71 5.09 -15.57 -10.50
N ASP A 72 3.99 -16.27 -10.80
CA ASP A 72 2.64 -15.76 -10.61
C ASP A 72 2.29 -15.62 -9.11
N ALA A 73 2.75 -16.54 -8.24
CA ALA A 73 2.47 -16.49 -6.81
C ALA A 73 3.12 -15.27 -6.11
N ASP A 74 4.40 -15.04 -6.35
CA ASP A 74 5.13 -13.89 -5.77
C ASP A 74 4.59 -12.55 -6.29
N LEU A 75 4.20 -12.50 -7.57
CA LEU A 75 3.58 -11.32 -8.17
C LEU A 75 2.20 -11.06 -7.55
N VAL A 76 1.38 -12.10 -7.36
CA VAL A 76 0.06 -12.01 -6.72
C VAL A 76 0.21 -11.55 -5.28
N GLU A 77 1.13 -12.11 -4.50
CA GLU A 77 1.38 -11.69 -3.11
C GLU A 77 1.80 -10.22 -3.05
N ARG A 78 2.70 -9.78 -3.93
CA ARG A 78 3.11 -8.38 -4.00
C ARG A 78 1.95 -7.44 -4.36
N LEU A 79 1.10 -7.83 -5.33
CA LEU A 79 -0.07 -7.06 -5.72
C LEU A 79 -1.10 -6.96 -4.59
N GLN A 80 -1.34 -8.07 -3.88
CA GLN A 80 -2.21 -8.11 -2.70
C GLN A 80 -1.67 -7.21 -1.59
N GLY A 81 -0.36 -7.29 -1.30
CA GLY A 81 0.28 -6.42 -0.31
C GLY A 81 0.19 -4.93 -0.65
N MET A 82 0.40 -4.57 -1.92
CA MET A 82 0.20 -3.19 -2.39
C MET A 82 -1.27 -2.75 -2.28
N TYR A 83 -2.21 -3.67 -2.55
CA TYR A 83 -3.63 -3.39 -2.42
C TYR A 83 -4.01 -3.14 -0.96
N ASP A 84 -3.60 -3.99 -0.03
CA ASP A 84 -3.86 -3.88 1.41
C ASP A 84 -3.28 -2.59 2.01
N ALA A 85 -2.11 -2.16 1.53
CA ALA A 85 -1.53 -0.88 1.90
C ALA A 85 -2.44 0.30 1.50
N ALA A 86 -3.00 0.24 0.29
CA ALA A 86 -3.83 1.30 -0.30
C ALA A 86 -5.32 1.22 0.05
N LEU A 87 -5.81 0.09 0.57
CA LEU A 87 -7.22 -0.16 0.87
C LEU A 87 -7.84 0.89 1.81
N PRO A 88 -7.19 1.33 2.91
CA PRO A 88 -7.71 2.43 3.75
C PRO A 88 -7.92 3.75 3.00
N THR A 89 -7.02 4.09 2.08
CA THR A 89 -7.15 5.29 1.26
C THR A 89 -8.36 5.17 0.34
N ARG A 90 -8.58 4.00 -0.26
CA ARG A 90 -9.75 3.75 -1.12
C ARG A 90 -11.05 3.76 -0.32
N PHE A 91 -11.05 3.19 0.89
CA PHE A 91 -12.18 3.26 1.83
C PHE A 91 -12.56 4.70 2.19
N SER A 92 -11.60 5.62 2.28
CA SER A 92 -11.87 7.02 2.66
C SER A 92 -12.90 7.72 1.76
N ALA A 93 -13.06 7.30 0.50
CA ALA A 93 -14.08 7.84 -0.39
C ALA A 93 -15.51 7.47 0.06
N ILE A 94 -15.69 6.24 0.53
CA ILE A 94 -16.96 5.75 1.10
C ILE A 94 -17.25 6.51 2.41
N ASP A 95 -16.25 6.62 3.29
CA ASP A 95 -16.39 7.34 4.56
C ASP A 95 -16.77 8.81 4.36
N ARG A 96 -16.12 9.51 3.41
CA ARG A 96 -16.50 10.89 3.05
C ARG A 96 -17.94 10.99 2.56
N GLY A 97 -18.38 10.06 1.71
CA GLY A 97 -19.75 10.03 1.21
C GLY A 97 -20.78 9.82 2.34
N VAL A 98 -20.48 8.93 3.29
CA VAL A 98 -21.32 8.70 4.47
C VAL A 98 -21.40 9.96 5.33
N ARG A 99 -20.27 10.61 5.62
CA ARG A 99 -20.23 11.84 6.43
C ARG A 99 -20.91 13.03 5.75
N ALA A 100 -20.89 13.08 4.43
CA ALA A 100 -21.61 14.07 3.64
C ALA A 100 -23.12 13.77 3.50
N GLY A 101 -23.58 12.58 3.91
CA GLY A 101 -24.95 12.13 3.69
C GLY A 101 -25.30 11.97 2.22
N ASP A 102 -24.32 11.65 1.36
CA ASP A 102 -24.51 11.48 -0.08
C ASP A 102 -24.57 10.00 -0.47
N PRO A 103 -25.78 9.41 -0.58
CA PRO A 103 -25.93 8.00 -0.91
C PRO A 103 -25.46 7.66 -2.33
N ARG A 104 -25.49 8.61 -3.27
CA ARG A 104 -25.02 8.38 -4.65
C ARG A 104 -23.49 8.27 -4.68
N ALA A 105 -22.80 9.16 -3.97
CA ALA A 105 -21.35 9.08 -3.81
C ALA A 105 -20.93 7.77 -3.13
N VAL A 106 -21.64 7.37 -2.06
CA VAL A 106 -21.38 6.08 -1.37
C VAL A 106 -21.57 4.91 -2.33
N ALA A 107 -22.67 4.87 -3.09
CA ALA A 107 -22.93 3.79 -4.02
C ALA A 107 -21.84 3.67 -5.10
N SER A 108 -21.41 4.80 -5.67
CA SER A 108 -20.37 4.84 -6.71
C SER A 108 -19.01 4.38 -6.17
N ALA A 109 -18.60 4.92 -5.01
CA ALA A 109 -17.33 4.57 -4.38
C ALA A 109 -17.28 3.10 -3.96
N ALA A 110 -18.36 2.59 -3.36
CA ALA A 110 -18.47 1.19 -2.95
C ALA A 110 -18.48 0.24 -4.16
N HIS A 111 -19.18 0.58 -5.24
CA HIS A 111 -19.19 -0.24 -6.45
C HIS A 111 -17.79 -0.32 -7.11
N THR A 112 -17.10 0.81 -7.19
CA THR A 112 -15.72 0.86 -7.70
C THR A 112 -14.79 0.01 -6.85
N LEU A 113 -14.87 0.15 -5.52
CA LEU A 113 -14.04 -0.63 -4.61
C LEU A 113 -14.32 -2.12 -4.79
N ALA A 114 -15.59 -2.53 -4.87
CA ALA A 114 -15.97 -3.94 -5.06
C ALA A 114 -15.32 -4.56 -6.31
N GLY A 115 -15.32 -3.85 -7.43
CA GLY A 115 -14.69 -4.33 -8.67
C GLY A 115 -13.20 -4.58 -8.47
N THR A 116 -12.49 -3.60 -7.92
CA THR A 116 -11.05 -3.72 -7.66
C THR A 116 -10.72 -4.80 -6.62
N SER A 117 -11.54 -4.93 -5.55
CA SER A 117 -11.36 -5.97 -4.53
C SER A 117 -11.54 -7.36 -5.12
N GLY A 118 -12.53 -7.56 -5.99
CA GLY A 118 -12.77 -8.85 -6.64
C GLY A 118 -11.63 -9.24 -7.58
N GLN A 119 -11.13 -8.30 -8.37
CA GLN A 119 -10.01 -8.53 -9.29
C GLN A 119 -8.69 -8.87 -8.59
N LEU A 120 -8.51 -8.44 -7.35
CA LEU A 120 -7.28 -8.62 -6.57
C LEU A 120 -7.38 -9.73 -5.52
N GLY A 121 -8.43 -10.56 -5.57
CA GLY A 121 -8.56 -11.74 -4.70
C GLY A 121 -9.10 -11.45 -3.31
N HIS A 122 -9.85 -10.36 -3.11
CA HIS A 122 -10.50 -10.00 -1.84
C HIS A 122 -12.03 -10.13 -1.93
N PRO A 123 -12.59 -11.36 -2.05
CA PRO A 123 -14.01 -11.57 -2.28
C PRO A 123 -14.89 -11.11 -1.12
N GLU A 124 -14.40 -11.17 0.12
CA GLU A 124 -15.15 -10.68 1.29
C GLU A 124 -15.32 -9.15 1.24
N VAL A 125 -14.24 -8.41 0.93
CA VAL A 125 -14.29 -6.95 0.76
C VAL A 125 -15.23 -6.59 -0.40
N ALA A 126 -15.15 -7.33 -1.50
CA ALA A 126 -16.02 -7.12 -2.66
C ALA A 126 -17.50 -7.30 -2.31
N SER A 127 -17.84 -8.36 -1.58
CA SER A 127 -19.20 -8.67 -1.14
C SER A 127 -19.77 -7.59 -0.22
N VAL A 128 -19.01 -7.15 0.80
CA VAL A 128 -19.44 -6.07 1.69
C VAL A 128 -19.64 -4.76 0.93
N CYS A 129 -18.75 -4.43 -0.01
CA CYS A 129 -18.87 -3.24 -0.84
C CYS A 129 -20.09 -3.29 -1.77
N GLN A 130 -20.41 -4.46 -2.34
CA GLN A 130 -21.63 -4.64 -3.15
C GLN A 130 -22.91 -4.45 -2.33
N ALA A 131 -22.94 -4.98 -1.10
CA ALA A 131 -24.07 -4.79 -0.19
C ALA A 131 -24.25 -3.30 0.17
N ILE A 132 -23.17 -2.59 0.51
CA ILE A 132 -23.19 -1.14 0.76
C ILE A 132 -23.71 -0.39 -0.47
N ALA A 133 -23.22 -0.71 -1.67
CA ALA A 133 -23.65 -0.05 -2.89
C ALA A 133 -25.13 -0.28 -3.18
N SER A 134 -25.65 -1.49 -2.90
CA SER A 134 -27.06 -1.83 -3.06
C SER A 134 -27.95 -1.02 -2.11
N ASP A 135 -27.60 -0.96 -0.83
CA ASP A 135 -28.36 -0.19 0.16
C ASP A 135 -28.28 1.32 -0.12
N ALA A 136 -27.11 1.83 -0.49
CA ALA A 136 -26.92 3.23 -0.84
C ALA A 136 -27.75 3.65 -2.06
N ARG A 137 -27.88 2.78 -3.10
CA ARG A 137 -28.79 3.04 -4.23
C ARG A 137 -30.26 3.14 -3.82
N ARG A 138 -30.64 2.48 -2.71
CA ARG A 138 -31.97 2.56 -2.10
C ARG A 138 -32.12 3.74 -1.13
N GLY A 139 -31.07 4.56 -0.96
CA GLY A 139 -31.04 5.67 -0.02
C GLY A 139 -30.72 5.27 1.42
N ILE A 140 -30.32 4.01 1.67
CA ILE A 140 -30.04 3.48 3.00
C ILE A 140 -28.54 3.53 3.27
N MET A 141 -28.14 4.25 4.32
CA MET A 141 -26.76 4.28 4.79
C MET A 141 -26.52 3.14 5.79
N ALA A 142 -26.10 1.98 5.28
CA ALA A 142 -25.83 0.78 6.08
C ALA A 142 -24.57 0.91 6.96
N HIS A 143 -24.68 1.68 8.05
CA HIS A 143 -23.54 2.02 8.93
C HIS A 143 -22.84 0.76 9.47
N ALA A 144 -23.59 -0.30 9.79
CA ALA A 144 -23.01 -1.57 10.24
C ALA A 144 -22.10 -2.22 9.18
N LEU A 145 -22.48 -2.16 7.90
CA LEU A 145 -21.65 -2.68 6.80
C LEU A 145 -20.42 -1.81 6.58
N VAL A 146 -20.57 -0.49 6.70
CA VAL A 146 -19.43 0.45 6.61
C VAL A 146 -18.44 0.22 7.74
N SER A 147 -18.90 -0.01 8.97
CA SER A 147 -18.04 -0.40 10.09
C SER A 147 -17.35 -1.75 9.87
N ARG A 148 -18.06 -2.74 9.33
CA ARG A 148 -17.45 -4.03 8.95
C ARG A 148 -16.35 -3.84 7.90
N LEU A 149 -16.60 -3.00 6.88
CA LEU A 149 -15.62 -2.69 5.85
C LEU A 149 -14.38 -1.97 6.43
N ALA A 150 -14.55 -1.06 7.39
CA ALA A 150 -13.45 -0.39 8.08
C ALA A 150 -12.53 -1.39 8.82
N GLY A 151 -13.13 -2.39 9.46
CA GLY A 151 -12.41 -3.49 10.10
C GLY A 151 -11.60 -4.33 9.11
N LEU A 152 -12.21 -4.71 7.98
CA LEU A 152 -11.53 -5.44 6.89
C LEU A 152 -10.41 -4.63 6.25
N ALA A 153 -10.59 -3.31 6.09
CA ALA A 153 -9.55 -2.42 5.59
C ALA A 153 -8.40 -2.19 6.58
N GLY A 154 -8.50 -2.68 7.83
CA GLY A 154 -7.50 -2.45 8.87
C GLY A 154 -7.44 -0.99 9.35
N VAL A 155 -8.47 -0.19 9.08
CA VAL A 155 -8.57 1.21 9.53
C VAL A 155 -8.64 1.28 11.05
N ASP A 156 -9.40 0.37 11.66
CA ASP A 156 -9.55 0.30 13.12
C ASP A 156 -8.28 -0.18 13.81
N ARG A 157 -7.55 -1.14 13.22
CA ARG A 157 -6.24 -1.62 13.70
C ARG A 157 -5.17 -0.53 13.63
N ARG A 158 -5.02 0.14 12.49
CA ARG A 158 -4.05 1.25 12.34
C ARG A 158 -4.36 2.43 13.27
N ALA A 159 -5.63 2.69 13.56
CA ALA A 159 -6.04 3.72 14.52
C ALA A 159 -5.73 3.31 15.98
N ALA A 160 -5.77 2.02 16.31
CA ALA A 160 -5.34 1.51 17.62
C ALA A 160 -3.81 1.58 17.75
N ASP A 161 -3.06 1.07 16.77
CA ASP A 161 -1.59 1.09 16.78
C ASP A 161 -1.02 2.51 16.87
N ARG A 162 -1.64 3.48 16.17
CA ARG A 162 -1.24 4.89 16.27
C ARG A 162 -1.51 5.48 17.66
N ARG A 163 -2.63 5.13 18.29
CA ARG A 163 -2.94 5.57 19.66
C ARG A 163 -1.94 5.00 20.67
N ASP A 164 -1.54 3.74 20.50
CA ASP A 164 -0.53 3.11 21.32
C ASP A 164 0.87 3.68 21.09
N ALA A 165 1.28 3.94 19.84
CA ALA A 165 2.55 4.58 19.54
C ALA A 165 2.64 5.99 20.14
N VAL A 166 1.58 6.79 20.08
CA VAL A 166 1.52 8.12 20.72
C VAL A 166 1.61 8.01 22.24
N ARG A 167 0.99 6.98 22.84
CA ARG A 167 1.05 6.71 24.29
C ARG A 167 2.42 6.23 24.76
N THR A 168 3.13 5.47 23.93
CA THR A 168 4.48 4.93 24.23
C THR A 168 5.62 5.84 23.80
N THR A 169 5.34 6.93 23.06
CA THR A 169 6.36 7.94 22.78
C THR A 169 6.69 8.66 24.10
N PRO A 170 7.90 8.50 24.67
CA PRO A 170 8.22 9.14 25.94
C PRO A 170 8.06 10.65 25.79
N ASP A 171 7.33 11.26 26.74
CA ASP A 171 6.99 12.67 26.70
C ASP A 171 8.27 13.49 26.46
N ARG A 172 8.36 14.11 25.28
CA ARG A 172 9.54 14.90 24.89
C ARG A 172 9.79 16.04 25.88
N ARG A 173 8.80 16.41 26.70
CA ARG A 173 8.96 17.35 27.81
C ARG A 173 9.77 16.74 28.96
N VAL A 174 9.50 15.49 29.34
CA VAL A 174 10.25 14.76 30.38
C VAL A 174 11.68 14.48 29.90
N ALA A 175 11.86 13.98 28.68
CA ALA A 175 13.20 13.73 28.12
C ALA A 175 14.03 15.02 27.87
N ARG A 176 13.39 16.19 27.84
CA ARG A 176 14.06 17.51 27.75
C ARG A 176 14.33 18.11 29.14
N ALA A 177 13.47 17.82 30.12
CA ALA A 177 13.68 18.14 31.52
C ALA A 177 14.86 17.32 32.09
N ASP A 178 14.91 16.01 31.82
CA ASP A 178 16.02 15.14 32.24
C ASP A 178 17.34 15.55 31.58
N ARG A 179 17.32 15.92 30.30
CA ARG A 179 18.52 16.46 29.63
C ARG A 179 18.97 17.81 30.19
N ARG A 180 18.04 18.69 30.55
CA ARG A 180 18.39 19.95 31.24
C ARG A 180 18.92 19.71 32.65
N ALA A 181 18.32 18.81 33.41
CA ALA A 181 18.80 18.42 34.74
C ALA A 181 20.18 17.76 34.67
N SER A 182 20.41 16.89 33.68
CA SER A 182 21.71 16.25 33.44
C SER A 182 22.78 17.26 32.98
N MET A 183 22.42 18.28 32.20
CA MET A 183 23.36 19.35 31.84
C MET A 183 23.64 20.32 32.99
N ALA A 184 22.65 20.62 33.84
CA ALA A 184 22.84 21.40 35.05
C ALA A 184 23.76 20.65 36.04
N SER A 185 23.53 19.36 36.24
CA SER A 185 24.40 18.49 37.06
C SER A 185 25.83 18.42 36.50
N ALA A 186 26.01 18.32 35.18
CA ALA A 186 27.34 18.34 34.56
C ALA A 186 28.03 19.71 34.70
N ALA A 187 27.27 20.80 34.65
CA ALA A 187 27.78 22.15 34.88
C ALA A 187 28.19 22.38 36.34
N ASP A 188 27.44 21.83 37.31
CA ASP A 188 27.81 21.88 38.73
C ASP A 188 29.10 21.10 39.03
N VAL A 189 29.32 19.95 38.38
CA VAL A 189 30.58 19.18 38.51
C VAL A 189 31.78 19.94 37.92
N LEU A 190 31.58 20.68 36.83
CA LEU A 190 32.64 21.48 36.20
C LEU A 190 32.90 22.82 36.91
N SER A 191 31.89 23.40 37.57
CA SER A 191 32.02 24.61 38.35
C SER A 191 32.53 24.35 39.77
N GLY A 192 32.39 23.12 40.28
CA GLY A 192 32.97 22.63 41.54
C GLY A 192 34.46 22.30 41.45
N ARG A 193 35.29 23.29 41.09
CA ARG A 193 36.75 23.16 41.19
C ARG A 193 37.19 23.44 42.64
N MET A 194 37.74 22.39 43.25
CA MET A 194 38.70 22.41 44.38
C MET A 194 38.19 22.80 45.76
N ASP A 195 37.68 21.82 46.51
CA ASP A 195 37.96 21.74 47.94
C ASP A 195 38.77 20.46 48.21
N LEU A 196 40.04 20.64 48.59
CA LEU A 196 41.05 19.60 48.76
C LEU A 196 40.86 18.79 50.06
N GLY A 197 39.72 18.95 50.76
CA GLY A 197 39.37 18.20 51.97
C GLY A 197 38.57 16.90 51.77
N GLY A 198 37.93 16.70 50.61
CA GLY A 198 36.96 15.60 50.41
C GLY A 198 37.53 14.24 50.00
N LEU A 199 38.81 14.16 49.60
CA LEU A 199 39.38 12.95 48.99
C LEU A 199 39.68 11.79 49.97
N LEU A 200 39.53 11.99 51.28
CA LEU A 200 39.74 10.93 52.28
C LEU A 200 38.46 10.14 52.63
N HIS A 201 37.25 10.66 52.37
CA HIS A 201 36.00 9.96 52.72
C HIS A 201 35.38 9.12 51.59
N ALA A 202 35.81 9.30 50.33
CA ALA A 202 35.33 8.48 49.22
C ALA A 202 35.97 7.07 49.17
N ALA A 203 37.16 6.89 49.76
CA ALA A 203 37.84 5.60 49.83
C ALA A 203 37.16 4.64 50.84
N ASP A 204 36.65 5.15 51.96
CA ASP A 204 35.97 4.32 52.97
C ASP A 204 34.60 3.81 52.52
N ALA A 205 33.84 4.60 51.75
CA ALA A 205 32.53 4.18 51.24
C ALA A 205 32.62 3.11 50.13
N ALA A 206 33.78 2.95 49.47
CA ALA A 206 34.02 1.91 48.48
C ALA A 206 34.44 0.57 49.11
N ALA A 207 35.15 0.59 50.25
CA ALA A 207 35.57 -0.62 50.97
C ALA A 207 34.40 -1.34 51.67
N GLY A 208 33.42 -0.59 52.21
CA GLY A 208 32.26 -1.20 52.88
C GLY A 208 31.32 -1.99 51.96
N ARG A 209 31.21 -1.61 50.68
CA ARG A 209 30.29 -2.25 49.72
C ARG A 209 30.82 -3.55 49.10
N LEU A 210 32.13 -3.82 49.17
CA LEU A 210 32.71 -5.09 48.71
C LEU A 210 32.68 -6.20 49.78
N ALA A 211 32.63 -5.85 51.07
CA ALA A 211 32.53 -6.82 52.16
C ALA A 211 31.13 -7.43 52.32
N ALA A 212 30.07 -6.68 51.94
CA ALA A 212 28.69 -7.16 52.00
C ALA A 212 28.32 -8.16 50.88
N ARG A 213 28.92 -8.03 49.68
CA ARG A 213 28.63 -8.92 48.53
C ARG A 213 29.31 -10.29 48.57
N ARG A 214 30.27 -10.52 49.48
CA ARG A 214 30.98 -11.82 49.60
C ARG A 214 30.35 -12.79 50.62
N ARG A 215 29.36 -12.35 51.41
CA ARG A 215 28.62 -13.23 52.35
C ARG A 215 27.34 -13.85 51.78
N ASP A 216 26.75 -13.26 50.73
CA ASP A 216 25.51 -13.78 50.10
C ASP A 216 25.74 -14.79 48.96
N ILE A 217 27.00 -15.21 48.70
CA ILE A 217 27.33 -16.20 47.65
C ILE A 217 27.82 -17.54 48.27
N ALA A 218 27.79 -17.68 49.60
CA ALA A 218 28.26 -18.89 50.30
C ALA A 218 27.28 -19.43 51.38
N ALA A 219 25.97 -19.22 51.20
CA ALA A 219 24.92 -19.83 52.01
C ALA A 219 23.83 -20.42 51.10
#